data_AF-A0A815A185-F1
#
_entry.id   AF-A0A815A185-F1
#
_cell.length_a   1.000
_cell.length_b   1.000
_cell.length_c   1.000
_cell.angle_alpha   90.00
_cell.angle_beta   90.00
_cell.angle_gamma   90.00
#
_symmetry.space_group_name_H-M   'P 1'
#
loop_
_entity.id
_entity.type
_entity.pdbx_description
1 polymer ?
#
loop_
_entity_poly.entity_id
_entity_poly.type
_entity_poly.pdbx_seq_one_letter_code
_entity_poly.pdbx_strand_id
1 'polypeptide(L)'
;MSNNDEPTQRTYLDRSTTAMPLSPIDERQELGRRPSMSGDLLRRFSTTSQISLPYGDEYRRQERVPPASAEFQRPLFLGTGDGYDGPVNERRLTFMSAAHYSIEDDENGRSILINRDSLGGKRFQHHRQILFIVEPIIVGLFLLPVLVLFWECGWNLVWILLQAVNQHTSTQEHHNISDENSSHYSIHTLLIPYVIVQILLLPLYLGQDFLYNFLKKQNRFLRLILLKFHILLLASLYIIQWEMLWTVWDQYTPHEWYFELVLSLTSLFALIVLIGHLSDLVCAPFLVSYDDIEYCIHFGCPLLTRQMNPWKINLINYFLYEILISNITIMTWRGFYHFLDETLYPNDVDKSAWICLLVGYCLYLPLMYFQNYLEYLNLKFEFWTFVSINFPQLYRNIRHLFAFFSCLLLWRGIWLLYDSHIVIFKSHFFTYMLLYLVAFLFLAFIQTSSSINGPLSNMEDENQFFSLYPHCYVSIIFRKFSRMQCFT
;
A
#
# COMPACT_ATOMS: atom_id res chain seq x y z
N MET A 1 -37.88 38.65 -59.67
CA MET A 1 -38.77 37.61 -60.19
C MET A 1 -38.46 36.36 -59.38
N SER A 2 -39.27 36.01 -58.38
CA SER A 2 -40.63 35.42 -58.49
C SER A 2 -40.48 33.97 -58.00
N ASN A 3 -40.74 33.69 -56.71
CA ASN A 3 -41.99 33.09 -56.20
C ASN A 3 -42.06 31.57 -56.52
N ASN A 4 -42.68 30.64 -55.76
CA ASN A 4 -43.38 30.56 -54.47
C ASN A 4 -43.48 29.03 -54.13
N ASP A 5 -43.94 28.49 -53.00
CA ASP A 5 -44.52 28.98 -51.71
C ASP A 5 -44.29 27.86 -50.64
N GLU A 6 -44.64 28.12 -49.36
CA GLU A 6 -45.02 27.07 -48.37
C GLU A 6 -46.54 26.69 -48.55
N PRO A 7 -47.40 26.28 -47.58
CA PRO A 7 -47.26 25.79 -46.20
C PRO A 7 -48.21 24.60 -45.85
N THR A 8 -48.49 24.43 -44.54
CA THR A 8 -49.70 23.82 -43.91
C THR A 8 -49.87 22.28 -43.93
N GLN A 9 -50.49 21.62 -42.94
CA GLN A 9 -50.74 21.85 -41.48
C GLN A 9 -51.32 20.53 -40.89
N ARG A 10 -51.23 20.34 -39.55
CA ARG A 10 -52.18 19.69 -38.58
C ARG A 10 -53.15 18.55 -39.04
N THR A 11 -53.65 17.60 -38.24
CA THR A 11 -54.37 17.76 -36.95
C THR A 11 -54.81 16.38 -36.37
N TYR A 12 -54.48 16.10 -35.09
CA TYR A 12 -55.33 15.49 -34.03
C TYR A 12 -55.90 14.04 -34.01
N LEU A 13 -56.30 13.68 -32.77
CA LEU A 13 -57.13 12.59 -32.22
C LEU A 13 -56.40 11.26 -31.92
N ASP A 14 -56.17 10.80 -30.67
CA ASP A 14 -56.81 10.91 -29.32
C ASP A 14 -57.82 9.78 -28.99
N ARG A 15 -57.93 9.46 -27.69
CA ARG A 15 -58.67 8.40 -26.96
C ARG A 15 -57.96 7.07 -26.66
N SER A 16 -58.19 6.40 -25.51
CA SER A 16 -58.60 6.82 -24.14
C SER A 16 -58.71 5.59 -23.22
N THR A 17 -58.55 5.78 -21.90
CA THR A 17 -59.05 4.91 -20.79
C THR A 17 -58.45 3.49 -20.69
N THR A 18 -58.35 2.85 -19.51
CA THR A 18 -59.24 2.90 -18.32
C THR A 18 -58.47 2.86 -16.99
N ALA A 19 -59.06 3.39 -15.92
CA ALA A 19 -58.52 3.40 -14.55
C ALA A 19 -59.60 3.02 -13.50
N MET A 20 -59.17 2.82 -12.25
CA MET A 20 -59.97 2.72 -11.00
C MET A 20 -60.78 1.41 -10.78
N PRO A 21 -61.21 1.07 -9.53
CA PRO A 21 -61.34 1.94 -8.34
C PRO A 21 -60.75 1.47 -7.00
N LEU A 22 -60.90 2.34 -6.00
CA LEU A 22 -60.56 2.23 -4.57
C LEU A 22 -61.83 2.05 -3.70
N SER A 23 -61.61 1.80 -2.39
CA SER A 23 -62.48 2.14 -1.22
C SER A 23 -63.60 1.14 -0.81
N PRO A 24 -64.18 1.23 0.43
CA PRO A 24 -63.60 1.52 1.77
C PRO A 24 -64.23 0.66 2.94
N ILE A 25 -64.08 1.11 4.22
CA ILE A 25 -64.92 0.78 5.44
C ILE A 25 -64.67 -0.60 6.10
N ASP A 26 -64.68 -0.86 7.42
CA ASP A 26 -64.58 -0.11 8.72
C ASP A 26 -64.15 -1.14 9.83
N GLU A 27 -63.30 -0.81 10.82
CA GLU A 27 -63.55 -0.36 12.22
C GLU A 27 -63.83 -1.44 13.33
N ARG A 28 -62.87 -1.54 14.30
CA ARG A 28 -62.91 -1.93 15.76
C ARG A 28 -63.24 -3.34 16.33
N GLN A 29 -62.39 -3.70 17.33
CA GLN A 29 -62.60 -4.41 18.63
C GLN A 29 -63.16 -5.86 18.62
N GLU A 30 -62.53 -6.86 19.27
CA GLU A 30 -62.42 -7.01 20.74
C GLU A 30 -61.30 -7.99 21.23
N LEU A 31 -61.30 -8.28 22.55
CA LEU A 31 -60.27 -8.98 23.36
C LEU A 31 -60.08 -10.49 23.05
N GLY A 32 -58.89 -11.05 23.33
CA GLY A 32 -58.76 -12.51 23.51
C GLY A 32 -57.38 -13.13 23.78
N ARG A 33 -56.98 -13.22 25.06
CA ARG A 33 -56.10 -14.26 25.69
C ARG A 33 -54.67 -14.53 25.17
N ARG A 34 -53.72 -14.59 26.13
CA ARG A 34 -52.42 -15.30 26.03
C ARG A 34 -52.64 -16.83 25.90
N PRO A 35 -51.66 -17.60 25.41
CA PRO A 35 -50.62 -18.11 26.31
C PRO A 35 -49.17 -17.95 25.80
N SER A 36 -48.23 -18.20 26.70
CA SER A 36 -46.78 -18.16 26.52
C SER A 36 -46.22 -19.34 25.72
N MET A 37 -45.15 -19.13 24.96
CA MET A 37 -43.94 -19.98 25.08
C MET A 37 -42.68 -19.34 24.47
N SER A 38 -41.52 -19.86 24.93
CA SER A 38 -40.15 -19.74 24.40
C SER A 38 -39.92 -18.93 23.12
N GLY A 39 -38.95 -18.02 23.04
CA GLY A 39 -37.65 -18.11 23.72
C GLY A 39 -36.74 -19.13 23.04
N ASP A 40 -36.44 -18.91 21.75
CA ASP A 40 -35.26 -19.36 20.99
C ASP A 40 -35.45 -19.01 19.51
N LEU A 41 -34.83 -17.91 19.02
CA LEU A 41 -34.58 -17.66 17.58
C LEU A 41 -33.73 -16.42 17.22
N LEU A 42 -33.14 -15.72 18.21
CA LEU A 42 -32.39 -14.47 17.99
C LEU A 42 -30.92 -14.52 18.50
N ARG A 43 -30.35 -15.73 18.57
CA ARG A 43 -28.98 -15.95 19.09
C ARG A 43 -28.17 -17.00 18.32
N ARG A 44 -28.15 -16.88 16.98
CA ARG A 44 -27.20 -17.60 16.11
C ARG A 44 -26.74 -16.68 14.98
N PHE A 45 -25.63 -15.99 15.20
CA PHE A 45 -24.55 -15.70 14.22
C PHE A 45 -23.40 -14.93 14.92
N SER A 46 -22.84 -15.57 15.95
CA SER A 46 -21.56 -15.20 16.56
C SER A 46 -20.97 -16.44 17.25
N THR A 47 -19.64 -16.50 17.38
CA THR A 47 -18.82 -17.56 18.01
C THR A 47 -18.63 -18.88 17.23
N THR A 48 -17.53 -18.94 16.48
CA THR A 48 -16.73 -20.15 16.18
C THR A 48 -15.30 -19.65 15.87
N SER A 49 -14.20 -20.08 16.49
CA SER A 49 -14.02 -20.88 17.70
C SER A 49 -12.65 -20.58 18.33
N GLN A 50 -12.59 -20.31 19.63
CA GLN A 50 -11.36 -20.44 20.42
C GLN A 50 -11.24 -21.89 20.88
N ILE A 51 -10.09 -22.53 20.65
CA ILE A 51 -9.73 -23.83 21.22
C ILE A 51 -8.30 -23.74 21.73
N SER A 52 -8.12 -23.98 23.03
CA SER A 52 -6.84 -24.05 23.74
C SER A 52 -6.60 -25.48 24.22
N LEU A 53 -5.36 -25.99 24.18
CA LEU A 53 -4.78 -27.10 24.99
C LEU A 53 -3.23 -27.15 24.71
N PRO A 54 -2.38 -27.91 25.45
CA PRO A 54 -1.16 -27.34 26.04
C PRO A 54 0.20 -27.99 25.66
N TYR A 55 1.28 -27.28 26.05
CA TYR A 55 2.68 -27.66 26.40
C TYR A 55 3.44 -28.84 25.73
N GLY A 56 4.70 -28.55 25.36
CA GLY A 56 5.79 -29.50 25.03
C GLY A 56 5.96 -29.79 23.53
N ASP A 57 7.15 -29.76 22.90
CA ASP A 57 8.51 -29.40 23.34
C ASP A 57 9.32 -28.74 22.18
N GLU A 58 10.52 -28.30 22.51
CA GLU A 58 11.47 -27.45 21.77
C GLU A 58 11.57 -27.58 20.22
N TYR A 59 11.13 -26.53 19.52
CA TYR A 59 11.75 -26.07 18.27
C TYR A 59 11.50 -24.56 18.06
N ARG A 60 12.48 -23.69 18.34
CA ARG A 60 12.37 -22.23 18.07
C ARG A 60 12.42 -21.95 16.56
N ARG A 61 11.28 -22.13 15.89
CA ARG A 61 11.01 -21.64 14.54
C ARG A 61 10.69 -20.15 14.60
N GLN A 62 11.28 -19.33 13.73
CA GLN A 62 10.97 -17.90 13.60
C GLN A 62 9.45 -17.66 13.63
N GLU A 63 9.02 -16.76 14.49
CA GLU A 63 7.65 -16.27 14.48
C GLU A 63 7.48 -15.40 13.24
N ARG A 64 6.81 -15.95 12.22
CA ARG A 64 6.29 -15.17 11.10
C ARG A 64 5.15 -14.30 11.62
N VAL A 65 5.49 -13.25 12.35
CA VAL A 65 4.56 -12.15 12.67
C VAL A 65 4.23 -11.48 11.33
N PRO A 66 2.96 -11.45 10.88
CA PRO A 66 2.63 -10.73 9.67
C PRO A 66 2.80 -9.23 9.89
N PRO A 67 3.08 -8.44 8.83
CA PRO A 67 3.20 -6.99 8.97
C PRO A 67 1.93 -6.43 9.64
N ALA A 68 2.10 -5.92 10.87
CA ALA A 68 1.06 -5.30 11.71
C ALA A 68 -0.21 -6.13 11.99
N SER A 69 -0.09 -7.40 12.47
CA SER A 69 -1.27 -8.17 12.92
C SER A 69 -1.23 -8.94 14.25
N ALA A 70 -0.12 -9.00 15.00
CA ALA A 70 -0.07 -9.87 16.19
C ALA A 70 0.73 -9.36 17.42
N GLU A 71 0.79 -8.06 17.70
CA GLU A 71 1.39 -7.60 18.97
C GLU A 71 0.81 -6.29 19.53
N PHE A 72 -0.45 -6.32 20.00
CA PHE A 72 -0.96 -5.43 21.06
C PHE A 72 -2.30 -5.94 21.66
N GLN A 73 -2.39 -7.25 21.93
CA GLN A 73 -3.49 -7.85 22.69
C GLN A 73 -2.98 -8.65 23.89
N ARG A 74 -2.55 -7.94 24.94
CA ARG A 74 -2.66 -8.50 26.30
C ARG A 74 -4.09 -8.24 26.77
N PRO A 75 -4.93 -9.27 26.96
CA PRO A 75 -6.27 -9.06 27.49
C PRO A 75 -6.15 -8.57 28.94
N LEU A 76 -6.70 -7.38 29.22
CA LEU A 76 -6.70 -6.78 30.55
C LEU A 76 -7.77 -7.42 31.46
N PHE A 77 -7.72 -8.75 31.61
CA PHE A 77 -8.43 -9.45 32.68
C PHE A 77 -7.68 -9.26 33.99
N LEU A 78 -7.90 -8.10 34.62
CA LEU A 78 -7.59 -7.89 36.02
C LEU A 78 -8.47 -8.83 36.84
N GLY A 79 -7.84 -9.75 37.57
CA GLY A 79 -8.54 -10.59 38.54
C GLY A 79 -9.20 -9.73 39.61
N THR A 80 -10.37 -10.16 40.08
CA THR A 80 -10.99 -9.63 41.30
C THR A 80 -10.08 -9.92 42.49
N GLY A 81 -9.39 -8.89 42.98
CA GLY A 81 -8.43 -8.99 44.08
C GLY A 81 -8.17 -7.62 44.71
N ASP A 82 -9.00 -7.27 45.68
CA ASP A 82 -8.82 -6.34 46.79
C ASP A 82 -8.01 -5.03 46.59
N GLY A 83 -8.77 -3.95 46.39
CA GLY A 83 -8.65 -2.76 47.25
C GLY A 83 -7.34 -1.96 47.25
N TYR A 84 -7.07 -1.21 46.17
CA TYR A 84 -6.20 -0.02 46.23
C TYR A 84 -6.66 1.07 45.25
N ASP A 85 -7.34 2.10 45.78
CA ASP A 85 -7.77 3.29 45.04
C ASP A 85 -6.62 4.28 44.83
N GLY A 86 -5.69 3.94 43.93
CA GLY A 86 -4.65 4.85 43.45
C GLY A 86 -5.17 5.77 42.33
N PRO A 87 -4.80 7.07 42.30
CA PRO A 87 -5.37 8.04 41.35
C PRO A 87 -5.01 7.73 39.90
N VAL A 88 -6.00 7.86 39.01
CA VAL A 88 -5.95 7.51 37.57
C VAL A 88 -4.80 8.20 36.80
N ASN A 89 -4.27 9.31 37.29
CA ASN A 89 -3.16 10.04 36.65
C ASN A 89 -1.82 9.28 36.65
N GLU A 90 -1.51 8.44 37.63
CA GLU A 90 -0.24 7.70 37.63
C GLU A 90 -0.18 6.62 36.54
N ARG A 91 -1.34 6.01 36.20
CA ARG A 91 -1.43 4.99 35.14
C ARG A 91 -1.20 5.55 33.73
N ARG A 92 -1.32 6.88 33.55
CA ARG A 92 -1.01 7.56 32.27
C ARG A 92 0.49 7.77 32.07
N LEU A 93 1.29 7.94 33.13
CA LEU A 93 2.75 8.07 33.02
C LEU A 93 3.44 6.74 32.74
N THR A 94 2.90 5.62 33.23
CA THR A 94 3.54 4.30 33.08
C THR A 94 3.70 3.89 31.62
N PHE A 95 2.79 4.32 30.73
CA PHE A 95 2.83 4.00 29.30
C PHE A 95 3.97 4.70 28.54
N MET A 96 4.34 5.93 28.93
CA MET A 96 5.52 6.60 28.37
C MET A 96 6.82 6.02 28.94
N SER A 97 6.81 5.53 30.19
CA SER A 97 7.97 4.89 30.80
C SER A 97 8.26 3.50 30.23
N ALA A 98 7.24 2.72 29.84
CA ALA A 98 7.39 1.32 29.43
C ALA A 98 8.23 1.13 28.14
N ALA A 99 8.32 2.13 27.27
CA ALA A 99 9.15 2.09 26.06
C ALA A 99 10.67 2.18 26.32
N HIS A 100 11.09 2.54 27.55
CA HIS A 100 12.50 2.80 27.89
C HIS A 100 13.21 1.64 28.61
N TYR A 101 12.50 0.56 28.93
CA TYR A 101 13.03 -0.58 29.69
C TYR A 101 12.87 -1.89 28.92
N SER A 102 14.01 -2.51 28.57
CA SER A 102 14.04 -3.92 28.19
C SER A 102 14.19 -4.77 29.45
N ILE A 103 13.34 -5.79 29.59
CA ILE A 103 13.52 -6.84 30.60
C ILE A 103 14.41 -7.91 29.99
N GLU A 104 15.62 -8.05 30.52
CA GLU A 104 16.45 -9.23 30.31
C GLU A 104 16.38 -10.08 31.57
N ASP A 105 16.09 -11.37 31.40
CA ASP A 105 16.17 -12.36 32.46
C ASP A 105 17.60 -12.91 32.52
N ASP A 106 18.28 -12.68 33.64
CA ASP A 106 19.59 -13.26 33.94
C ASP A 106 19.50 -14.81 34.04
N GLU A 107 20.61 -15.53 33.91
CA GLU A 107 20.68 -17.00 34.02
C GLU A 107 20.13 -17.53 35.36
N ASN A 108 20.04 -16.66 36.38
CA ASN A 108 19.45 -16.94 37.69
C ASN A 108 17.94 -16.63 37.80
N GLY A 109 17.25 -16.35 36.68
CA GLY A 109 15.80 -16.06 36.66
C GLY A 109 15.42 -14.72 37.30
N ARG A 110 16.33 -13.76 37.34
CA ARG A 110 16.06 -12.38 37.80
C ARG A 110 15.87 -11.47 36.61
N SER A 111 14.67 -10.89 36.51
CA SER A 111 14.35 -9.84 35.55
C SER A 111 15.06 -8.54 35.95
N ILE A 112 16.07 -8.13 35.19
CA ILE A 112 16.76 -6.86 35.38
C ILE A 112 16.10 -5.82 34.46
N LEU A 113 15.52 -4.77 35.05
CA LEU A 113 15.08 -3.59 34.29
C LEU A 113 16.31 -2.79 33.85
N ILE A 114 16.82 -3.08 32.65
CA ILE A 114 17.90 -2.30 32.06
C ILE A 114 17.31 -1.02 31.46
N ASN A 115 17.58 0.11 32.11
CA ASN A 115 17.27 1.42 31.56
C ASN A 115 18.21 1.72 30.39
N ARG A 116 17.72 1.57 29.15
CA ARG A 116 18.54 1.75 27.93
C ARG A 116 19.14 3.16 27.81
N ASP A 117 18.51 4.18 28.38
CA ASP A 117 19.01 5.57 28.33
C ASP A 117 20.20 5.80 29.28
N SER A 118 20.42 4.94 30.27
CA SER A 118 21.55 5.07 31.21
C SER A 118 22.91 4.77 30.60
N LEU A 119 22.95 3.98 29.52
CA LEU A 119 24.16 3.60 28.78
C LEU A 119 24.44 4.51 27.57
N GLY A 120 23.41 5.19 27.04
CA GLY A 120 23.52 6.13 25.93
C GLY A 120 23.76 7.57 26.39
N GLY A 121 25.00 7.91 26.74
CA GLY A 121 25.35 9.28 27.19
C GLY A 121 24.87 10.39 26.23
N LYS A 122 24.60 11.61 26.76
CA LYS A 122 23.90 12.76 26.12
C LYS A 122 24.13 12.98 24.61
N ARG A 123 25.31 12.65 24.09
CA ARG A 123 25.66 12.68 22.66
C ARG A 123 24.76 11.77 21.82
N PHE A 124 24.42 10.57 22.30
CA PHE A 124 23.55 9.61 21.61
C PHE A 124 22.12 10.15 21.46
N GLN A 125 21.57 10.76 22.52
CA GLN A 125 20.25 11.39 22.49
C GLN A 125 20.16 12.55 21.48
N HIS A 126 21.22 13.37 21.35
CA HIS A 126 21.27 14.42 20.32
C HIS A 126 21.28 13.85 18.90
N HIS A 127 22.05 12.78 18.63
CA HIS A 127 22.02 12.13 17.32
C HIS A 127 20.65 11.53 17.02
N ARG A 128 19.99 10.93 18.02
CA ARG A 128 18.64 10.38 17.92
C ARG A 128 17.61 11.46 17.53
N GLN A 129 17.70 12.66 18.10
CA GLN A 129 16.83 13.80 17.74
C GLN A 129 17.10 14.35 16.32
N ILE A 130 18.38 14.46 15.94
CA ILE A 130 18.75 14.93 14.58
C ILE A 130 18.26 13.95 13.52
N LEU A 131 18.43 12.64 13.73
CA LEU A 131 17.94 11.61 12.82
C LEU A 131 16.42 11.70 12.62
N PHE A 132 15.65 11.81 13.70
CA PHE A 132 14.19 11.96 13.62
C PHE A 132 13.74 13.13 12.72
N ILE A 133 14.44 14.27 12.77
CA ILE A 133 14.12 15.45 11.94
C ILE A 133 14.57 15.23 10.49
N VAL A 134 15.80 14.75 10.29
CA VAL A 134 16.47 14.68 8.99
C VAL A 134 15.93 13.53 8.13
N GLU A 135 15.51 12.42 8.75
CA GLU A 135 15.15 11.18 8.05
C GLU A 135 13.95 11.33 7.09
N PRO A 136 12.78 11.91 7.48
CA PRO A 136 11.71 12.20 6.53
C PRO A 136 12.11 13.17 5.41
N ILE A 137 13.01 14.12 5.68
CA ILE A 137 13.48 15.10 4.68
C ILE A 137 14.36 14.40 3.64
N ILE A 138 15.32 13.57 4.07
CA ILE A 138 16.18 12.81 3.15
C ILE A 138 15.33 11.87 2.29
N VAL A 139 14.41 11.12 2.91
CA VAL A 139 13.57 10.18 2.16
C VAL A 139 12.64 10.92 1.20
N GLY A 140 11.91 11.91 1.68
CA GLY A 140 10.90 12.64 0.91
C GLY A 140 11.47 13.54 -0.19
N LEU A 141 12.61 14.20 0.03
CA LEU A 141 13.18 15.16 -0.95
C LEU A 141 14.28 14.58 -1.83
N PHE A 142 14.95 13.48 -1.45
CA PHE A 142 16.10 12.94 -2.21
C PHE A 142 15.89 11.50 -2.68
N LEU A 143 15.40 10.59 -1.83
CA LEU A 143 15.20 9.20 -2.26
C LEU A 143 13.95 9.05 -3.13
N LEU A 144 12.84 9.69 -2.76
CA LEU A 144 11.60 9.61 -3.52
C LEU A 144 11.75 10.07 -4.97
N PRO A 145 12.38 11.22 -5.31
CA PRO A 145 12.58 11.59 -6.71
C PRO A 145 13.39 10.56 -7.52
N VAL A 146 14.41 9.93 -6.94
CA VAL A 146 15.20 8.91 -7.66
C VAL A 146 14.41 7.61 -7.82
N LEU A 147 13.54 7.26 -6.87
CA LEU A 147 12.65 6.11 -6.96
C LEU A 147 11.57 6.32 -8.03
N VAL A 148 10.94 7.51 -8.08
CA VAL A 148 9.99 7.88 -9.14
C VAL A 148 10.70 7.88 -10.50
N LEU A 149 11.95 8.36 -10.58
CA LEU A 149 12.73 8.37 -11.83
C LEU A 149 12.98 6.96 -12.38
N PHE A 150 13.29 6.01 -11.50
CA PHE A 150 13.41 4.61 -11.90
C PHE A 150 12.10 4.07 -12.48
N TRP A 151 10.96 4.38 -11.83
CA TRP A 151 9.65 3.91 -12.27
C TRP A 151 9.20 4.58 -13.58
N GLU A 152 9.33 5.89 -13.71
CA GLU A 152 8.98 6.66 -14.93
C GLU A 152 9.81 6.16 -16.13
N CYS A 153 11.13 6.11 -16.01
CA CYS A 153 11.99 5.61 -17.08
C CYS A 153 11.69 4.13 -17.42
N GLY A 154 11.39 3.31 -16.41
CA GLY A 154 11.00 1.92 -16.61
C GLY A 154 9.68 1.78 -17.37
N TRP A 155 8.68 2.59 -17.00
CA TRP A 155 7.35 2.65 -17.62
C TRP A 155 7.46 3.04 -19.09
N ASN A 156 8.16 4.15 -19.37
CA ASN A 156 8.38 4.64 -20.72
C ASN A 156 9.21 3.66 -21.59
N LEU A 157 10.10 2.85 -21.01
CA LEU A 157 10.76 1.75 -21.73
C LEU A 157 9.79 0.63 -22.12
N VAL A 158 8.89 0.22 -21.21
CA VAL A 158 7.88 -0.80 -21.51
C VAL A 158 6.91 -0.30 -22.58
N TRP A 159 6.49 0.96 -22.52
CA TRP A 159 5.65 1.61 -23.52
C TRP A 159 6.31 1.62 -24.92
N ILE A 160 7.58 2.03 -25.03
CA ILE A 160 8.33 2.00 -26.30
C ILE A 160 8.43 0.57 -26.86
N LEU A 161 8.67 -0.43 -26.00
CA LEU A 161 8.71 -1.84 -26.41
C LEU A 161 7.33 -2.33 -26.87
N LEU A 162 6.26 -1.94 -26.18
CA LEU A 162 4.88 -2.28 -26.52
C LEU A 162 4.50 -1.71 -27.90
N GLN A 163 4.87 -0.46 -28.18
CA GLN A 163 4.68 0.17 -29.49
C GLN A 163 5.41 -0.59 -30.60
N ALA A 164 6.67 -0.96 -30.39
CA ALA A 164 7.45 -1.72 -31.36
C ALA A 164 6.81 -3.10 -31.67
N VAL A 165 6.28 -3.78 -30.65
CA VAL A 165 5.52 -5.03 -30.83
C VAL A 165 4.21 -4.78 -31.58
N ASN A 166 3.44 -3.75 -31.23
CA ASN A 166 2.16 -3.47 -31.88
C ASN A 166 2.32 -3.12 -33.36
N GLN A 167 3.29 -2.26 -33.70
CA GLN A 167 3.60 -1.89 -35.09
C GLN A 167 3.97 -3.11 -35.94
N HIS A 168 4.72 -4.08 -35.39
CA HIS A 168 5.07 -5.30 -36.10
C HIS A 168 3.85 -6.18 -36.38
N THR A 169 2.89 -6.26 -35.44
CA THR A 169 1.62 -6.98 -35.66
C THR A 169 0.76 -6.28 -36.69
N SER A 170 0.55 -4.96 -36.57
CA SER A 170 -0.30 -4.18 -37.48
C SER A 170 0.20 -4.19 -38.94
N THR A 171 1.53 -4.21 -39.16
CA THR A 171 2.11 -4.34 -40.51
C THR A 171 1.86 -5.68 -41.19
N GLN A 172 1.39 -6.71 -40.47
CA GLN A 172 0.94 -7.97 -41.08
C GLN A 172 -0.56 -7.97 -41.43
N GLU A 173 -1.40 -7.17 -40.76
CA GLU A 173 -2.86 -7.29 -40.89
C GLU A 173 -3.48 -6.29 -41.88
N HIS A 174 -3.04 -5.03 -41.96
CA HIS A 174 -3.71 -4.06 -42.83
C HIS A 174 -2.78 -3.11 -43.60
N HIS A 175 -2.84 -3.23 -44.93
CA HIS A 175 -2.22 -2.31 -45.90
C HIS A 175 -3.11 -1.10 -46.27
N ASN A 176 -4.27 -0.95 -45.59
CA ASN A 176 -5.29 0.08 -45.84
C ASN A 176 -5.89 0.56 -44.51
N ILE A 177 -6.20 1.87 -44.47
CA ILE A 177 -6.79 2.69 -43.38
C ILE A 177 -5.73 3.52 -42.66
N SER A 178 -5.78 4.83 -42.92
CA SER A 178 -4.87 5.86 -42.48
C SER A 178 -5.60 6.84 -41.55
N ASP A 179 -5.72 6.48 -40.28
CA ASP A 179 -6.15 7.38 -39.20
C ASP A 179 -5.09 7.31 -38.08
N GLU A 180 -4.46 8.44 -37.78
CA GLU A 180 -3.05 8.46 -37.35
C GLU A 180 -2.84 8.71 -35.84
N ASN A 181 -3.90 8.88 -35.04
CA ASN A 181 -3.81 9.55 -33.73
C ASN A 181 -4.35 8.79 -32.49
N SER A 182 -4.71 7.51 -32.58
CA SER A 182 -4.85 6.67 -31.38
C SER A 182 -4.25 5.28 -31.61
N SER A 183 -3.15 4.98 -30.92
CA SER A 183 -2.52 3.65 -30.93
C SER A 183 -3.33 2.68 -30.08
N HIS A 184 -4.50 2.27 -30.57
CA HIS A 184 -5.23 1.14 -30.01
C HIS A 184 -4.32 -0.10 -30.06
N TYR A 185 -4.08 -0.68 -28.88
CA TYR A 185 -3.34 -1.93 -28.76
C TYR A 185 -4.36 -3.07 -28.88
N SER A 186 -3.98 -4.14 -29.57
CA SER A 186 -4.79 -5.36 -29.51
C SER A 186 -4.73 -5.92 -28.09
N ILE A 187 -5.85 -6.45 -27.58
CA ILE A 187 -5.90 -7.12 -26.27
C ILE A 187 -4.83 -8.22 -26.17
N HIS A 188 -4.49 -8.86 -27.29
CA HIS A 188 -3.41 -9.84 -27.36
C HIS A 188 -2.03 -9.24 -27.12
N THR A 189 -1.75 -8.04 -27.64
CA THR A 189 -0.50 -7.30 -27.44
C THR A 189 -0.26 -6.93 -25.97
N LEU A 190 -1.33 -6.72 -25.19
CA LEU A 190 -1.27 -6.42 -23.76
C LEU A 190 -1.28 -7.69 -22.88
N LEU A 191 -2.15 -8.65 -23.21
CA LEU A 191 -2.36 -9.86 -22.41
C LEU A 191 -1.18 -10.84 -22.50
N ILE A 192 -0.51 -10.94 -23.66
CA ILE A 192 0.62 -11.87 -23.82
C ILE A 192 1.82 -11.48 -22.92
N PRO A 193 2.32 -10.23 -22.93
CA PRO A 193 3.36 -9.81 -21.98
C PRO A 193 2.94 -9.96 -20.51
N TYR A 194 1.69 -9.62 -20.18
CA TYR A 194 1.16 -9.82 -18.82
C TYR A 194 1.22 -11.30 -18.39
N VAL A 195 0.74 -12.23 -19.22
CA VAL A 195 0.79 -13.67 -18.92
C VAL A 195 2.23 -14.18 -18.83
N ILE A 196 3.15 -13.69 -19.66
CA ILE A 196 4.59 -14.02 -19.56
C ILE A 196 5.15 -13.55 -18.21
N VAL A 197 4.84 -12.32 -17.77
CA VAL A 197 5.27 -11.81 -16.46
C VAL A 197 4.72 -12.66 -15.31
N GLN A 198 3.44 -13.03 -15.35
CA GLN A 198 2.85 -13.91 -14.35
C GLN A 198 3.54 -15.29 -14.31
N ILE A 199 3.87 -15.87 -15.47
CA ILE A 199 4.66 -17.11 -15.57
C ILE A 199 6.07 -16.96 -15.00
N LEU A 200 6.67 -15.77 -15.04
CA LEU A 200 8.00 -15.48 -14.47
C LEU A 200 7.96 -15.16 -12.97
N LEU A 201 6.90 -14.54 -12.47
CA LEU A 201 6.69 -14.26 -11.04
C LEU A 201 6.36 -15.53 -10.26
N LEU A 202 5.56 -16.44 -10.80
CA LEU A 202 5.17 -17.69 -10.14
C LEU A 202 6.38 -18.53 -9.61
N PRO A 203 7.44 -18.82 -10.39
CA PRO A 203 8.60 -19.56 -9.89
C PRO A 203 9.45 -18.74 -8.91
N LEU A 204 9.46 -17.40 -8.99
CA LEU A 204 10.08 -16.56 -7.95
C LEU A 204 9.33 -16.73 -6.62
N TYR A 205 8.00 -16.74 -6.65
CA TYR A 205 7.15 -16.98 -5.47
C TYR A 205 7.30 -18.40 -4.90
N LEU A 206 7.21 -19.43 -5.73
CA LEU A 206 7.38 -20.82 -5.28
C LEU A 206 8.81 -21.10 -4.81
N GLY A 207 9.80 -20.41 -5.38
CA GLY A 207 11.23 -20.57 -5.10
C GLY A 207 11.80 -19.74 -3.94
N GLN A 208 11.01 -18.88 -3.27
CA GLN A 208 11.50 -17.95 -2.23
C GLN A 208 12.37 -18.64 -1.16
N ASP A 209 11.87 -19.74 -0.56
CA ASP A 209 12.60 -20.46 0.50
C ASP A 209 13.90 -21.08 -0.03
N PHE A 210 13.94 -21.52 -1.29
CA PHE A 210 15.16 -22.03 -1.92
C PHE A 210 16.16 -20.91 -2.18
N LEU A 211 15.70 -19.78 -2.74
CA LEU A 211 16.52 -18.61 -3.03
C LEU A 211 17.12 -18.00 -1.75
N TYR A 212 16.32 -17.86 -0.68
CA TYR A 212 16.79 -17.43 0.64
C TYR A 212 17.90 -18.34 1.18
N ASN A 213 17.66 -19.66 1.20
CA ASN A 213 18.63 -20.63 1.70
C ASN A 213 19.89 -20.72 0.84
N PHE A 214 19.78 -20.50 -0.48
CA PHE A 214 20.91 -20.40 -1.38
C PHE A 214 21.74 -19.14 -1.09
N LEU A 215 21.11 -17.96 -1.08
CA LEU A 215 21.80 -16.68 -0.84
C LEU A 215 22.45 -16.61 0.54
N LYS A 216 21.80 -17.14 1.58
CA LYS A 216 22.35 -17.18 2.95
C LYS A 216 23.67 -17.96 3.04
N LYS A 217 23.87 -18.96 2.18
CA LYS A 217 25.11 -19.77 2.10
C LYS A 217 26.23 -19.11 1.28
N GLN A 218 25.95 -18.06 0.50
CA GLN A 218 26.94 -17.43 -0.37
C GLN A 218 27.83 -16.41 0.33
N ASN A 219 29.04 -16.25 -0.21
CA ASN A 219 29.99 -15.19 0.15
C ASN A 219 29.34 -13.80 0.08
N ARG A 220 29.67 -12.90 1.03
CA ARG A 220 29.04 -11.57 1.19
C ARG A 220 28.94 -10.77 -0.11
N PHE A 221 29.98 -10.80 -0.95
CA PHE A 221 30.03 -10.07 -2.23
C PHE A 221 29.07 -10.67 -3.27
N LEU A 222 29.16 -11.98 -3.53
CA LEU A 222 28.27 -12.68 -4.46
C LEU A 222 26.81 -12.56 -4.02
N ARG A 223 26.56 -12.68 -2.72
CA ARG A 223 25.25 -12.52 -2.09
C ARG A 223 24.65 -11.14 -2.31
N LEU A 224 25.46 -10.08 -2.23
CA LEU A 224 25.03 -8.71 -2.54
C LEU A 224 24.65 -8.57 -4.01
N ILE A 225 25.51 -9.03 -4.94
CA ILE A 225 25.26 -8.94 -6.39
C ILE A 225 23.97 -9.68 -6.77
N LEU A 226 23.82 -10.93 -6.33
CA LEU A 226 22.65 -11.74 -6.63
C LEU A 226 21.37 -11.14 -6.01
N LEU A 227 21.45 -10.53 -4.83
CA LEU A 227 20.32 -9.82 -4.22
C LEU A 227 19.92 -8.59 -5.05
N LYS A 228 20.88 -7.78 -5.52
CA LYS A 228 20.57 -6.65 -6.42
C LYS A 228 19.95 -7.11 -7.74
N PHE A 229 20.48 -8.19 -8.33
CA PHE A 229 19.93 -8.76 -9.55
C PHE A 229 18.49 -9.26 -9.35
N HIS A 230 18.21 -9.93 -8.24
CA HIS A 230 16.84 -10.34 -7.88
C HIS A 230 15.90 -9.15 -7.74
N ILE A 231 16.31 -8.10 -7.01
CA ILE A 231 15.55 -6.86 -6.82
C ILE A 231 15.26 -6.19 -8.18
N LEU A 232 16.25 -6.06 -9.07
CA LEU A 232 16.09 -5.45 -10.39
C LEU A 232 15.15 -6.26 -11.29
N LEU A 233 15.29 -7.59 -11.30
CA LEU A 233 14.42 -8.48 -12.06
C LEU A 233 12.97 -8.36 -11.59
N LEU A 234 12.75 -8.39 -10.27
CA LEU A 234 11.42 -8.23 -9.68
C LEU A 234 10.80 -6.87 -10.02
N ALA A 235 11.56 -5.79 -9.89
CA ALA A 235 11.12 -4.44 -10.23
C ALA A 235 10.74 -4.32 -11.72
N SER A 236 11.54 -4.92 -12.61
CA SER A 236 11.26 -4.96 -14.04
C SER A 236 9.94 -5.68 -14.34
N LEU A 237 9.71 -6.83 -13.70
CA LEU A 237 8.47 -7.60 -13.84
C LEU A 237 7.27 -6.80 -13.33
N TYR A 238 7.39 -6.11 -12.19
CA TYR A 238 6.32 -5.26 -11.66
C TYR A 238 5.99 -4.06 -12.55
N ILE A 239 6.98 -3.37 -13.11
CA ILE A 239 6.73 -2.29 -14.06
C ILE A 239 5.97 -2.81 -15.28
N ILE A 240 6.36 -3.96 -15.86
CA ILE A 240 5.65 -4.54 -17.01
C ILE A 240 4.21 -4.95 -16.61
N GLN A 241 4.02 -5.59 -15.45
CA GLN A 241 2.69 -5.97 -14.95
C GLN A 241 1.78 -4.77 -14.76
N TRP A 242 2.30 -3.70 -14.14
CA TRP A 242 1.55 -2.48 -13.89
C TRP A 242 1.19 -1.76 -15.19
N GLU A 243 2.13 -1.54 -16.10
CA GLU A 243 1.89 -0.88 -17.38
C GLU A 243 0.90 -1.67 -18.27
N MET A 244 1.04 -3.00 -18.37
CA MET A 244 0.08 -3.81 -19.13
C MET A 244 -1.34 -3.69 -18.57
N LEU A 245 -1.50 -3.72 -17.24
CA LEU A 245 -2.82 -3.59 -16.61
C LEU A 245 -3.35 -2.16 -16.74
N TRP A 246 -2.53 -1.14 -16.51
CA TRP A 246 -2.90 0.26 -16.63
C TRP A 246 -3.37 0.59 -18.05
N THR A 247 -2.59 0.18 -19.06
CA THR A 247 -2.95 0.33 -20.47
C THR A 247 -4.23 -0.44 -20.85
N VAL A 248 -4.48 -1.63 -20.26
CA VAL A 248 -5.78 -2.34 -20.42
C VAL A 248 -6.93 -1.50 -19.84
N TRP A 249 -6.77 -0.91 -18.66
CA TRP A 249 -7.80 -0.05 -18.08
C TRP A 249 -8.05 1.21 -18.93
N ASP A 250 -7.00 1.85 -19.42
CA ASP A 250 -7.09 3.00 -20.31
C ASP A 250 -7.83 2.67 -21.62
N GLN A 251 -7.56 1.54 -22.27
CA GLN A 251 -8.16 1.25 -23.58
C GLN A 251 -9.57 0.64 -23.53
N TYR A 252 -9.95 0.03 -22.41
CA TYR A 252 -11.20 -0.73 -22.29
C TYR A 252 -12.19 -0.15 -21.27
N THR A 253 -11.95 1.05 -20.72
CA THR A 253 -12.94 1.76 -19.89
C THR A 253 -13.23 3.19 -20.37
N PRO A 254 -14.41 3.76 -20.02
CA PRO A 254 -14.73 5.14 -20.35
C PRO A 254 -13.83 6.14 -19.60
N HIS A 255 -13.20 7.06 -20.34
CA HIS A 255 -12.40 8.19 -19.83
C HIS A 255 -13.23 9.30 -19.16
N GLU A 256 -14.39 8.97 -18.60
CA GLU A 256 -15.23 9.93 -17.90
C GLU A 256 -14.74 10.03 -16.45
N TRP A 257 -14.26 11.20 -16.03
CA TRP A 257 -13.64 11.40 -14.71
C TRP A 257 -14.48 10.86 -13.53
N TYR A 258 -15.82 10.88 -13.64
CA TYR A 258 -16.72 10.36 -12.62
C TYR A 258 -16.79 8.82 -12.62
N PHE A 259 -16.67 8.17 -13.79
CA PHE A 259 -16.59 6.72 -13.89
C PHE A 259 -15.29 6.23 -13.23
N GLU A 260 -14.17 6.88 -13.55
CA GLU A 260 -12.86 6.52 -13.01
C GLU A 260 -12.76 6.76 -11.49
N LEU A 261 -13.35 7.85 -10.99
CA LEU A 261 -13.46 8.11 -9.56
C LEU A 261 -14.35 7.07 -8.85
N VAL A 262 -15.50 6.71 -9.43
CA VAL A 262 -16.38 5.67 -8.88
C VAL A 262 -15.69 4.31 -8.89
N LEU A 263 -14.94 3.97 -9.95
CA LEU A 263 -14.14 2.75 -10.02
C LEU A 263 -13.08 2.72 -8.91
N SER A 264 -12.36 3.83 -8.71
CA SER A 264 -11.32 3.97 -7.67
C SER A 264 -11.85 3.88 -6.24
N LEU A 265 -13.02 4.47 -5.98
CA LEU A 265 -13.71 4.35 -4.69
C LEU A 265 -14.26 2.92 -4.49
N THR A 266 -14.69 2.27 -5.56
CA THR A 266 -15.15 0.86 -5.53
C THR A 266 -14.00 -0.09 -5.23
N SER A 267 -12.84 0.10 -5.86
CA SER A 267 -11.64 -0.70 -5.64
C SER A 267 -11.05 -0.45 -4.24
N LEU A 268 -11.05 0.80 -3.76
CA LEU A 268 -10.70 1.15 -2.38
C LEU A 268 -11.58 0.39 -1.36
N PHE A 269 -12.91 0.36 -1.58
CA PHE A 269 -13.82 -0.41 -0.74
C PHE A 269 -13.56 -1.91 -0.83
N ALA A 270 -13.26 -2.44 -2.03
CA ALA A 270 -12.91 -3.85 -2.21
C ALA A 270 -11.64 -4.24 -1.44
N LEU A 271 -10.60 -3.40 -1.40
CA LEU A 271 -9.39 -3.64 -0.57
C LEU A 271 -9.73 -3.72 0.93
N ILE A 272 -10.57 -2.81 1.42
CA ILE A 272 -11.04 -2.82 2.82
C ILE A 272 -11.83 -4.10 3.12
N VAL A 273 -12.65 -4.59 2.20
CA VAL A 273 -13.43 -5.83 2.40
C VAL A 273 -12.58 -7.10 2.31
N LEU A 274 -11.61 -7.15 1.38
CA LEU A 274 -10.81 -8.34 1.11
C LEU A 274 -9.63 -8.53 2.08
N ILE A 275 -8.93 -7.44 2.43
CA ILE A 275 -7.69 -7.47 3.24
C ILE A 275 -7.92 -6.84 4.62
N GLY A 276 -8.98 -6.05 4.79
CA GLY A 276 -9.23 -5.26 6.00
C GLY A 276 -8.50 -3.91 6.00
N HIS A 277 -7.34 -3.80 5.36
CA HIS A 277 -6.44 -2.64 5.47
C HIS A 277 -6.06 -1.98 4.15
N LEU A 278 -5.75 -0.68 4.22
CA LEU A 278 -5.27 0.14 3.11
C LEU A 278 -3.74 0.38 3.12
N SER A 279 -2.97 -0.35 3.93
CA SER A 279 -1.50 -0.20 3.98
C SER A 279 -0.83 -0.41 2.63
N ASP A 280 -1.37 -1.34 1.83
CA ASP A 280 -0.75 -1.82 0.59
C ASP A 280 -0.86 -0.80 -0.56
N LEU A 281 -1.71 0.23 -0.39
CA LEU A 281 -1.76 1.41 -1.26
C LEU A 281 -0.65 2.43 -0.94
N VAL A 282 -0.06 2.37 0.25
CA VAL A 282 0.98 3.31 0.70
C VAL A 282 2.34 2.77 0.26
N CYS A 283 3.12 3.58 -0.42
CA CYS A 283 4.47 3.25 -0.90
C CYS A 283 5.48 4.31 -0.41
N ALA A 284 6.60 4.47 -1.11
CA ALA A 284 7.47 5.62 -0.90
C ALA A 284 6.68 6.94 -1.07
N PRO A 285 6.95 7.99 -0.27
CA PRO A 285 8.06 8.11 0.67
C PRO A 285 7.85 7.42 2.01
N PHE A 286 6.62 7.05 2.39
CA PHE A 286 6.28 6.55 3.75
C PHE A 286 6.87 5.17 4.07
N LEU A 287 7.00 4.31 3.07
CA LEU A 287 7.62 3.00 3.21
C LEU A 287 8.94 2.98 2.43
N VAL A 288 10.05 2.92 3.16
CA VAL A 288 11.40 2.74 2.60
C VAL A 288 12.09 1.61 3.33
N SER A 289 12.45 0.60 2.56
CA SER A 289 13.14 -0.61 2.97
C SER A 289 14.64 -0.50 2.76
N TYR A 290 15.38 -1.15 3.66
CA TYR A 290 16.79 -1.44 3.52
C TYR A 290 16.99 -2.80 2.84
N ASP A 291 18.01 -2.90 2.00
CA ASP A 291 18.28 -4.10 1.20
C ASP A 291 18.88 -5.24 2.02
N ASP A 292 18.02 -5.92 2.80
CA ASP A 292 18.34 -7.15 3.51
C ASP A 292 17.60 -8.37 2.96
N ILE A 293 18.26 -9.53 3.09
CA ILE A 293 17.84 -10.82 2.53
C ILE A 293 16.49 -11.26 3.11
N GLU A 294 16.23 -10.91 4.36
CA GLU A 294 15.02 -11.30 5.08
C GLU A 294 13.77 -10.58 4.55
N TYR A 295 13.90 -9.28 4.23
CA TYR A 295 12.80 -8.45 3.72
C TYR A 295 12.60 -8.57 2.20
N CYS A 296 13.69 -8.79 1.45
CA CYS A 296 13.68 -8.72 -0.03
C CYS A 296 13.27 -10.02 -0.73
N ILE A 297 13.24 -11.17 -0.03
CA ILE A 297 12.99 -12.49 -0.65
C ILE A 297 11.66 -13.10 -0.20
N HIS A 298 11.20 -12.78 1.01
CA HIS A 298 9.99 -13.37 1.57
C HIS A 298 8.79 -12.43 1.41
N PHE A 299 7.82 -12.87 0.63
CA PHE A 299 6.60 -12.12 0.34
C PHE A 299 5.51 -12.62 1.31
N GLY A 300 5.25 -11.83 2.35
CA GLY A 300 4.32 -12.17 3.42
C GLY A 300 2.86 -11.93 3.04
N CYS A 301 1.96 -12.75 3.58
CA CYS A 301 0.52 -12.52 3.50
C CYS A 301 -0.11 -12.66 4.90
N PRO A 302 -0.97 -11.71 5.34
CA PRO A 302 -1.58 -11.75 6.67
C PRO A 302 -2.65 -12.84 6.85
N LEU A 303 -3.17 -13.42 5.76
CA LEU A 303 -4.31 -14.35 5.79
C LEU A 303 -3.95 -15.82 6.11
N LEU A 304 -2.70 -16.12 6.48
CA LEU A 304 -2.19 -17.49 6.42
C LEU A 304 -1.90 -18.17 7.76
N THR A 305 -2.51 -19.33 7.93
CA THR A 305 -2.40 -20.18 9.12
C THR A 305 -1.08 -20.96 9.16
N ARG A 306 -0.47 -21.01 10.35
CA ARG A 306 0.86 -21.61 10.66
C ARG A 306 1.01 -23.12 10.34
N GLN A 307 -0.04 -23.77 9.83
CA GLN A 307 -0.15 -25.24 9.66
C GLN A 307 -0.05 -25.72 8.20
N MET A 308 0.01 -24.84 7.20
CA MET A 308 0.08 -25.25 5.78
C MET A 308 1.52 -25.49 5.30
N ASN A 309 1.69 -26.38 4.30
CA ASN A 309 2.98 -26.63 3.65
C ASN A 309 3.50 -25.35 2.94
N PRO A 310 4.78 -24.97 3.07
CA PRO A 310 5.31 -23.70 2.54
C PRO A 310 5.00 -23.42 1.07
N TRP A 311 5.08 -24.42 0.18
CA TRP A 311 4.74 -24.22 -1.24
C TRP A 311 3.27 -23.83 -1.47
N LYS A 312 2.34 -24.30 -0.61
CA LYS A 312 0.92 -23.91 -0.67
C LYS A 312 0.74 -22.47 -0.18
N ILE A 313 1.47 -22.09 0.87
CA ILE A 313 1.52 -20.71 1.37
C ILE A 313 1.95 -19.78 0.24
N ASN A 314 3.10 -20.07 -0.39
CA ASN A 314 3.67 -19.22 -1.42
C ASN A 314 2.78 -19.14 -2.69
N LEU A 315 2.11 -20.25 -3.06
CA LEU A 315 1.13 -20.27 -4.16
C LEU A 315 -0.11 -19.42 -3.85
N ILE A 316 -0.65 -19.49 -2.63
CA ILE A 316 -1.79 -18.66 -2.20
C ILE A 316 -1.37 -17.19 -2.13
N ASN A 317 -0.17 -16.88 -1.64
CA ASN A 317 0.38 -15.52 -1.62
C ASN A 317 0.47 -14.94 -3.03
N TYR A 318 1.00 -15.72 -3.98
CA TYR A 318 1.06 -15.33 -5.39
C TYR A 318 -0.33 -15.00 -5.95
N PHE A 319 -1.30 -15.91 -5.83
CA PHE A 319 -2.65 -15.66 -6.36
C PHE A 319 -3.34 -14.47 -5.68
N LEU A 320 -3.18 -14.32 -4.36
CA LEU A 320 -3.82 -13.21 -3.65
C LEU A 320 -3.14 -11.88 -3.98
N TYR A 321 -1.81 -11.77 -3.86
CA TYR A 321 -1.13 -10.50 -4.07
C TYR A 321 -1.03 -10.11 -5.55
N GLU A 322 -0.51 -11.00 -6.40
CA GLU A 322 -0.20 -10.65 -7.79
C GLU A 322 -1.44 -10.58 -8.68
N ILE A 323 -2.39 -11.51 -8.49
CA ILE A 323 -3.58 -11.56 -9.33
C ILE A 323 -4.71 -10.69 -8.76
N LEU A 324 -4.96 -10.71 -7.44
CA LEU A 324 -6.09 -9.96 -6.87
C LEU A 324 -5.70 -8.56 -6.35
N ILE A 325 -4.82 -8.47 -5.36
CA ILE A 325 -4.52 -7.20 -4.66
C ILE A 325 -3.84 -6.19 -5.59
N SER A 326 -2.87 -6.62 -6.40
CA SER A 326 -2.18 -5.76 -7.37
C SER A 326 -3.15 -5.16 -8.38
N ASN A 327 -4.08 -5.94 -8.92
CA ASN A 327 -5.09 -5.46 -9.87
C ASN A 327 -6.00 -4.39 -9.25
N ILE A 328 -6.52 -4.63 -8.04
CA ILE A 328 -7.40 -3.67 -7.35
C ILE A 328 -6.61 -2.42 -6.91
N THR A 329 -5.33 -2.56 -6.56
CA THR A 329 -4.42 -1.46 -6.27
C THR A 329 -4.22 -0.57 -7.50
N ILE A 330 -3.94 -1.16 -8.67
CA ILE A 330 -3.77 -0.43 -9.93
C ILE A 330 -5.05 0.32 -10.31
N MET A 331 -6.23 -0.31 -10.22
CA MET A 331 -7.52 0.39 -10.46
C MET A 331 -7.70 1.60 -9.54
N THR A 332 -7.30 1.47 -8.27
CA THR A 332 -7.40 2.55 -7.27
C THR A 332 -6.44 3.70 -7.61
N TRP A 333 -5.19 3.40 -7.92
CA TRP A 333 -4.20 4.41 -8.30
C TRP A 333 -4.59 5.13 -9.59
N ARG A 334 -4.93 4.37 -10.64
CA ARG A 334 -5.21 4.87 -12.00
C ARG A 334 -6.35 5.90 -12.02
N GLY A 335 -7.52 5.56 -11.51
CA GLY A 335 -8.67 6.47 -11.60
C GLY A 335 -8.57 7.68 -10.66
N PHE A 336 -7.79 7.62 -9.56
CA PHE A 336 -7.43 8.81 -8.79
C PHE A 336 -6.40 9.69 -9.53
N TYR A 337 -5.50 9.10 -10.31
CA TYR A 337 -4.53 9.82 -11.14
C TYR A 337 -5.25 10.60 -12.25
N HIS A 338 -6.09 9.91 -13.05
CA HIS A 338 -6.90 10.52 -14.11
C HIS A 338 -7.92 11.54 -13.57
N PHE A 339 -8.49 11.31 -12.38
CA PHE A 339 -9.33 12.31 -11.71
C PHE A 339 -8.56 13.60 -11.43
N LEU A 340 -7.29 13.53 -11.04
CA LEU A 340 -6.45 14.71 -10.85
C LEU A 340 -6.03 15.34 -12.18
N ASP A 341 -5.78 14.57 -13.23
CA ASP A 341 -5.43 15.10 -14.55
C ASP A 341 -6.57 15.96 -15.14
N GLU A 342 -7.81 15.49 -15.03
CA GLU A 342 -9.00 16.21 -15.49
C GLU A 342 -9.36 17.42 -14.61
N THR A 343 -9.13 17.36 -13.30
CA THR A 343 -9.63 18.39 -12.36
C THR A 343 -8.57 19.41 -11.89
N LEU A 344 -7.30 19.03 -11.80
CA LEU A 344 -6.25 19.85 -11.20
C LEU A 344 -5.45 20.57 -12.29
N TYR A 345 -5.92 21.74 -12.72
CA TYR A 345 -5.27 22.57 -13.74
C TYR A 345 -4.95 21.82 -15.05
N PRO A 346 -5.94 21.23 -15.74
CA PRO A 346 -5.72 20.42 -16.96
C PRO A 346 -5.02 21.20 -18.10
N ASN A 347 -5.08 22.54 -18.11
CA ASN A 347 -4.44 23.39 -19.12
C ASN A 347 -3.01 23.84 -18.75
N ASP A 348 -2.49 23.45 -17.59
CA ASP A 348 -1.22 23.97 -17.04
C ASP A 348 -0.53 22.86 -16.22
N VAL A 349 0.15 21.96 -16.94
CA VAL A 349 0.78 20.75 -16.39
C VAL A 349 1.83 21.08 -15.33
N ASP A 350 2.70 22.07 -15.60
CA ASP A 350 3.73 22.51 -14.65
C ASP A 350 3.08 22.97 -13.32
N LYS A 351 2.05 23.80 -13.39
CA LYS A 351 1.32 24.26 -12.21
C LYS A 351 0.58 23.13 -11.50
N SER A 352 0.02 22.18 -12.24
CA SER A 352 -0.58 20.96 -11.69
C SER A 352 0.44 20.16 -10.88
N ALA A 353 1.63 19.95 -11.45
CA ALA A 353 2.74 19.24 -10.82
C ALA A 353 3.22 19.92 -9.54
N TRP A 354 3.50 21.22 -9.58
CA TRP A 354 3.94 21.98 -8.40
C TRP A 354 2.89 22.03 -7.27
N ILE A 355 1.60 22.09 -7.60
CA ILE A 355 0.52 22.06 -6.60
C ILE A 355 0.37 20.66 -6.01
N CYS A 356 0.49 19.60 -6.83
CA CYS A 356 0.60 18.21 -6.36
C CYS A 356 1.74 18.04 -5.35
N LEU A 357 2.94 18.53 -5.65
CA LEU A 357 4.08 18.49 -4.72
C LEU A 357 3.80 19.27 -3.43
N LEU A 358 3.28 20.50 -3.54
CA LEU A 358 3.01 21.36 -2.39
C LEU A 358 2.02 20.70 -1.43
N VAL A 359 0.88 20.21 -1.93
CA VAL A 359 -0.14 19.56 -1.10
C VAL A 359 0.37 18.20 -0.60
N GLY A 360 1.07 17.44 -1.45
CA GLY A 360 1.69 16.16 -1.11
C GLY A 360 2.66 16.25 0.07
N TYR A 361 3.58 17.22 0.06
CA TYR A 361 4.52 17.46 1.16
C TYR A 361 3.85 18.08 2.40
N CYS A 362 2.83 18.92 2.21
CA CYS A 362 2.01 19.44 3.32
C CYS A 362 1.21 18.34 4.04
N LEU A 363 0.95 17.20 3.40
CA LEU A 363 0.40 16.02 4.06
C LEU A 363 1.50 15.11 4.63
N TYR A 364 2.56 14.85 3.84
CA TYR A 364 3.64 13.93 4.21
C TYR A 364 4.36 14.33 5.50
N LEU A 365 4.87 15.56 5.58
CA LEU A 365 5.71 15.99 6.71
C LEU A 365 4.93 15.98 8.04
N PRO A 366 3.69 16.49 8.14
CA PRO A 366 2.88 16.35 9.35
C PRO A 366 2.54 14.89 9.68
N LEU A 367 2.18 14.06 8.69
CA LEU A 367 1.90 12.64 8.93
C LEU A 367 3.13 11.90 9.46
N MET A 368 4.35 12.30 9.06
CA MET A 368 5.60 11.71 9.55
C MET A 368 6.00 12.22 10.94
N TYR A 369 6.08 13.53 11.16
CA TYR A 369 6.55 14.06 12.42
C TYR A 369 5.54 13.92 13.56
N PHE A 370 4.24 13.86 13.26
CA PHE A 370 3.19 13.81 14.27
C PHE A 370 2.59 12.42 14.48
N GLN A 371 3.16 11.31 13.96
CA GLN A 371 2.62 9.95 14.21
C GLN A 371 2.31 9.69 15.69
N ASN A 372 3.32 9.86 16.56
CA ASN A 372 3.19 9.64 18.00
C ASN A 372 2.31 10.69 18.68
N TYR A 373 2.27 11.92 18.14
CA TYR A 373 1.41 12.99 18.65
C TYR A 373 -0.07 12.75 18.29
N LEU A 374 -0.36 12.21 17.12
CA LEU A 374 -1.70 11.80 16.69
C LEU A 374 -2.23 10.66 17.57
N GLU A 375 -1.40 9.69 17.95
CA GLU A 375 -1.79 8.67 18.92
C GLU A 375 -1.98 9.23 20.34
N TYR A 376 -1.16 10.20 20.76
CA TYR A 376 -1.40 10.93 22.02
C TYR A 376 -2.72 11.73 21.98
N LEU A 377 -3.05 12.39 20.86
CA LEU A 377 -4.31 13.10 20.68
C LEU A 377 -5.51 12.13 20.64
N ASN A 378 -5.37 10.99 19.98
CA ASN A 378 -6.36 9.92 19.95
C ASN A 378 -6.70 9.46 21.38
N LEU A 379 -5.70 9.26 22.25
CA LEU A 379 -5.87 8.94 23.67
C LEU A 379 -6.38 10.11 24.55
N LYS A 380 -6.30 11.35 24.06
CA LYS A 380 -6.71 12.56 24.78
C LYS A 380 -8.16 12.96 24.50
N PHE A 381 -8.65 12.73 23.28
CA PHE A 381 -9.99 13.12 22.85
C PHE A 381 -10.94 11.91 22.88
N GLU A 382 -11.97 11.98 23.74
CA GLU A 382 -12.93 10.90 23.97
C GLU A 382 -13.57 10.35 22.70
N PHE A 383 -13.90 11.20 21.72
CA PHE A 383 -14.44 10.77 20.43
C PHE A 383 -13.45 9.89 19.64
N TRP A 384 -12.19 10.30 19.53
CA TRP A 384 -11.19 9.52 18.80
C TRP A 384 -10.80 8.26 19.57
N THR A 385 -10.70 8.32 20.90
CA THR A 385 -10.56 7.15 21.78
C THR A 385 -11.72 6.16 21.55
N PHE A 386 -12.96 6.64 21.50
CA PHE A 386 -14.13 5.80 21.22
C PHE A 386 -14.05 5.15 19.84
N VAL A 387 -13.72 5.91 18.79
CA VAL A 387 -13.59 5.38 17.42
C VAL A 387 -12.44 4.37 17.32
N SER A 388 -11.28 4.62 17.91
CA SER A 388 -10.13 3.72 17.83
C SER A 388 -10.31 2.44 18.67
N ILE A 389 -11.06 2.47 19.78
CA ILE A 389 -11.40 1.27 20.57
C ILE A 389 -12.50 0.44 19.90
N ASN A 390 -13.58 1.06 19.42
CA ASN A 390 -14.73 0.33 18.86
C ASN A 390 -14.53 -0.06 17.38
N PHE A 391 -13.79 0.75 16.63
CA PHE A 391 -13.53 0.57 15.19
C PHE A 391 -12.04 0.75 14.85
N PRO A 392 -11.13 -0.04 15.47
CA PRO A 392 -9.68 0.11 15.29
C PRO A 392 -9.24 0.05 13.82
N GLN A 393 -9.88 -0.81 13.02
CA GLN A 393 -9.57 -0.93 11.60
C GLN A 393 -10.00 0.30 10.79
N LEU A 394 -11.12 0.94 11.14
CA LEU A 394 -11.56 2.18 10.49
C LEU A 394 -10.58 3.31 10.79
N TYR A 395 -10.18 3.47 12.05
CA TYR A 395 -9.17 4.46 12.47
C TYR A 395 -7.81 4.23 11.77
N ARG A 396 -7.38 2.96 11.63
CA ARG A 396 -6.18 2.60 10.85
C ARG A 396 -6.35 2.95 9.36
N ASN A 397 -7.47 2.62 8.75
CA ASN A 397 -7.72 2.87 7.33
C ASN A 397 -7.82 4.36 7.00
N ILE A 398 -8.38 5.20 7.88
CA ILE A 398 -8.37 6.67 7.72
C ILE A 398 -6.94 7.20 7.63
N ARG A 399 -6.02 6.71 8.47
CA ARG A 399 -4.61 7.13 8.44
C ARG A 399 -3.89 6.67 7.18
N HIS A 400 -4.10 5.42 6.76
CA HIS A 400 -3.58 4.93 5.48
C HIS A 400 -4.16 5.68 4.28
N LEU A 401 -5.43 6.12 4.33
CA LEU A 401 -6.03 6.93 3.27
C LEU A 401 -5.34 8.30 3.12
N PHE A 402 -5.05 8.99 4.22
CA PHE A 402 -4.28 10.24 4.19
C PHE A 402 -2.84 10.04 3.68
N ALA A 403 -2.17 8.96 4.08
CA ALA A 403 -0.85 8.63 3.56
C ALA A 403 -0.89 8.26 2.07
N PHE A 404 -1.89 7.49 1.62
CA PHE A 404 -2.09 7.16 0.20
C PHE A 404 -2.32 8.42 -0.65
N PHE A 405 -3.20 9.34 -0.24
CA PHE A 405 -3.38 10.60 -0.96
C PHE A 405 -2.09 11.43 -1.00
N SER A 406 -1.30 11.43 0.07
CA SER A 406 0.02 12.07 0.09
C SER A 406 1.02 11.40 -0.87
N CYS A 407 1.09 10.06 -0.91
CA CYS A 407 1.86 9.32 -1.91
C CYS A 407 1.44 9.70 -3.32
N LEU A 408 0.14 9.61 -3.63
CA LEU A 408 -0.39 9.81 -4.98
C LEU A 408 -0.10 11.22 -5.50
N LEU A 409 -0.28 12.25 -4.66
CA LEU A 409 0.06 13.63 -5.00
C LEU A 409 1.58 13.83 -5.20
N LEU A 410 2.43 13.22 -4.38
CA LEU A 410 3.88 13.33 -4.53
C LEU A 410 4.40 12.59 -5.76
N TRP A 411 3.94 11.36 -6.00
CA TRP A 411 4.30 10.58 -7.19
C TRP A 411 3.88 11.31 -8.45
N ARG A 412 2.60 11.71 -8.58
CA ARG A 412 2.11 12.48 -9.73
C ARG A 412 2.90 13.78 -9.92
N GLY A 413 3.14 14.53 -8.83
CA GLY A 413 3.88 15.78 -8.88
C GLY A 413 5.31 15.63 -9.40
N ILE A 414 6.04 14.58 -8.97
CA ILE A 414 7.40 14.31 -9.46
C ILE A 414 7.37 13.78 -10.89
N TRP A 415 6.46 12.86 -11.20
CA TRP A 415 6.33 12.22 -12.51
C TRP A 415 6.07 13.24 -13.63
N LEU A 416 5.12 14.16 -13.42
CA LEU A 416 4.84 15.24 -14.38
C LEU A 416 6.02 16.20 -14.60
N LEU A 417 6.85 16.44 -13.57
CA LEU A 417 8.09 17.21 -13.73
C LEU A 417 9.16 16.44 -14.52
N TYR A 418 9.10 15.12 -14.56
CA TYR A 418 9.98 14.31 -15.39
C TYR A 418 9.50 14.27 -16.85
N ASP A 419 8.23 13.98 -17.09
CA ASP A 419 7.65 14.00 -18.44
C ASP A 419 7.89 15.35 -19.17
N SER A 420 7.82 16.46 -18.43
CA SER A 420 8.03 17.82 -18.97
C SER A 420 9.50 18.24 -19.15
N HIS A 421 10.46 17.62 -18.46
CA HIS A 421 11.85 18.15 -18.39
C HIS A 421 12.99 17.14 -18.61
N ILE A 422 12.75 15.81 -18.63
CA ILE A 422 13.82 14.79 -18.66
C ILE A 422 14.31 14.38 -20.07
N VAL A 423 13.73 14.94 -21.14
CA VAL A 423 14.12 14.63 -22.53
C VAL A 423 15.51 15.21 -22.89
N ILE A 424 16.57 14.50 -22.50
CA ILE A 424 17.98 14.93 -22.63
C ILE A 424 18.61 14.50 -23.96
N PHE A 425 18.29 13.31 -24.50
CA PHE A 425 18.88 12.82 -25.76
C PHE A 425 17.83 12.71 -26.87
N LYS A 426 18.29 12.81 -28.13
CA LYS A 426 17.46 12.65 -29.34
C LYS A 426 16.81 11.26 -29.50
N SER A 427 17.25 10.27 -28.72
CA SER A 427 16.65 8.93 -28.71
C SER A 427 16.08 8.65 -27.32
N HIS A 428 14.75 8.59 -27.25
CA HIS A 428 13.98 8.35 -26.04
C HIS A 428 14.41 7.03 -25.35
N PHE A 429 14.51 5.93 -26.12
CA PHE A 429 14.90 4.62 -25.58
C PHE A 429 16.24 4.63 -24.83
N PHE A 430 17.30 5.23 -25.40
CA PHE A 430 18.59 5.30 -24.73
C PHE A 430 18.59 6.26 -23.52
N THR A 431 17.76 7.32 -23.55
CA THR A 431 17.57 8.23 -22.41
C THR A 431 17.01 7.47 -21.22
N TYR A 432 15.86 6.83 -21.41
CA TYR A 432 15.17 6.11 -20.35
C TYR A 432 15.98 4.90 -19.86
N MET A 433 16.63 4.13 -20.76
CA MET A 433 17.51 3.02 -20.35
C MET A 433 18.67 3.49 -19.46
N LEU A 434 19.33 4.60 -19.82
CA LEU A 434 20.43 5.14 -19.04
C LEU A 434 19.95 5.60 -17.65
N LEU A 435 18.87 6.37 -17.59
CA LEU A 435 18.34 6.92 -16.35
C LEU A 435 17.76 5.84 -15.43
N TYR A 436 17.04 4.85 -15.98
CA TYR A 436 16.59 3.65 -15.28
C TYR A 436 17.76 2.92 -14.59
N LEU A 437 18.86 2.66 -15.33
CA LEU A 437 20.04 2.00 -14.78
C LEU A 437 20.78 2.88 -13.76
N VAL A 438 20.90 4.18 -14.00
CA VAL A 438 21.56 5.12 -13.07
C VAL A 438 20.78 5.26 -11.76
N ALA A 439 19.46 5.40 -11.83
CA ALA A 439 18.58 5.45 -10.66
C ALA A 439 18.65 4.15 -9.86
N PHE A 440 18.61 2.99 -10.54
CA PHE A 440 18.79 1.70 -9.88
C PHE A 440 20.16 1.58 -9.18
N LEU A 441 21.25 1.91 -9.88
CA LEU A 441 22.61 1.82 -9.33
C LEU A 441 22.80 2.74 -8.13
N PHE A 442 22.20 3.94 -8.15
CA PHE A 442 22.17 4.85 -7.01
C PHE A 442 21.44 4.23 -5.81
N LEU A 443 20.20 3.77 -5.99
CA LEU A 443 19.41 3.15 -4.91
C LEU A 443 20.08 1.86 -4.39
N ALA A 444 20.71 1.07 -5.26
CA ALA A 444 21.46 -0.13 -4.91
C ALA A 444 22.74 0.19 -4.11
N PHE A 445 23.43 1.30 -4.43
CA PHE A 445 24.62 1.80 -3.74
C PHE A 445 24.30 2.26 -2.31
N ILE A 446 23.22 3.04 -2.11
CA ILE A 446 22.78 3.45 -0.77
C ILE A 446 22.03 2.30 -0.05
N GLN A 447 21.74 1.18 -0.71
CA GLN A 447 21.12 -0.03 -0.14
C GLN A 447 19.62 0.12 0.18
N THR A 448 18.88 0.78 -0.71
CA THR A 448 17.41 0.94 -0.69
C THR A 448 16.74 0.54 -2.02
N SER A 449 17.47 -0.16 -2.91
CA SER A 449 16.91 -0.63 -4.19
C SER A 449 15.68 -1.54 -4.04
N SER A 450 15.52 -2.19 -2.89
CA SER A 450 14.32 -2.96 -2.58
C SER A 450 13.05 -2.12 -2.57
N SER A 451 13.11 -0.85 -2.12
CA SER A 451 11.93 0.03 -1.99
C SER A 451 11.25 0.37 -3.31
N ILE A 452 11.91 0.07 -4.42
CA ILE A 452 11.36 0.10 -5.76
C ILE A 452 10.22 -0.92 -5.92
N ASN A 453 10.34 -2.08 -5.28
CA ASN A 453 9.34 -3.14 -5.36
C ASN A 453 8.11 -2.81 -4.50
N GLY A 454 6.93 -3.21 -4.97
CA GLY A 454 5.67 -3.09 -4.25
C GLY A 454 5.69 -3.76 -2.87
N PRO A 455 4.66 -3.49 -2.03
CA PRO A 455 4.73 -3.50 -0.57
C PRO A 455 5.53 -4.66 0.02
N LEU A 456 6.76 -4.35 0.42
CA LEU A 456 7.65 -5.29 1.08
C LEU A 456 7.19 -5.55 2.50
N SER A 457 7.71 -6.63 3.10
CA SER A 457 7.57 -6.83 4.54
C SER A 457 8.09 -5.61 5.31
N ASN A 458 7.23 -5.04 6.16
CA ASN A 458 7.56 -3.86 6.95
C ASN A 458 8.86 -4.08 7.73
N MET A 459 9.79 -3.13 7.63
CA MET A 459 10.96 -3.10 8.51
C MET A 459 10.55 -2.84 9.95
N GLU A 460 11.25 -3.46 10.90
CA GLU A 460 11.08 -3.14 12.31
C GLU A 460 11.83 -1.86 12.65
N ASP A 461 11.13 -0.86 13.20
CA ASP A 461 11.78 0.33 13.75
C ASP A 461 12.29 0.06 15.17
N GLU A 462 13.53 -0.45 15.25
CA GLU A 462 14.25 -0.67 16.52
C GLU A 462 14.30 0.58 17.43
N ASN A 463 14.18 1.79 16.86
CA ASN A 463 14.21 3.05 17.62
C ASN A 463 12.81 3.53 18.04
N GLN A 464 11.74 2.89 17.58
CA GLN A 464 10.33 3.28 17.83
C GLN A 464 10.07 4.78 17.59
N PHE A 465 10.72 5.35 16.58
CA PHE A 465 10.46 6.72 16.15
C PHE A 465 9.11 6.87 15.49
N PHE A 466 8.77 5.92 14.62
CA PHE A 466 7.62 5.99 13.73
C PHE A 466 6.75 4.73 13.91
N SER A 467 5.74 4.85 14.76
CA SER A 467 4.91 3.72 15.21
C SER A 467 3.99 3.13 14.12
N LEU A 468 3.71 3.88 13.04
CA LEU A 468 2.81 3.45 11.96
C LEU A 468 3.54 3.20 10.63
N TYR A 469 4.49 4.06 10.27
CA TYR A 469 5.29 3.94 9.05
C TYR A 469 6.78 3.89 9.40
N PRO A 470 7.39 2.70 9.49
CA PRO A 470 8.74 2.52 10.01
C PRO A 470 9.79 3.18 9.12
N HIS A 471 10.16 4.41 9.47
CA HIS A 471 11.12 5.26 8.79
C HIS A 471 12.46 5.24 9.55
N CYS A 472 13.17 4.11 9.46
CA CYS A 472 14.41 3.89 10.21
C CYS A 472 15.64 3.62 9.32
N TYR A 473 15.50 3.75 8.00
CA TYR A 473 16.53 3.56 6.98
C TYR A 473 17.85 4.33 7.24
N VAL A 474 17.79 5.65 7.40
CA VAL A 474 18.96 6.52 7.65
C VAL A 474 19.58 6.15 9.00
N SER A 475 18.72 5.93 10.01
CA SER A 475 19.13 5.48 11.34
C SER A 475 19.86 4.13 11.32
N ILE A 476 19.41 3.17 10.49
CA ILE A 476 20.03 1.85 10.31
C ILE A 476 21.38 1.97 9.59
N ILE A 477 21.48 2.78 8.53
CA ILE A 477 22.74 3.04 7.83
C ILE A 477 23.76 3.66 8.77
N PHE A 478 23.37 4.71 9.52
CA PHE A 478 24.26 5.38 10.47
C PHE A 478 24.79 4.41 11.53
N ARG A 479 23.94 3.52 12.06
CA ARG A 479 24.31 2.48 13.02
C ARG A 479 25.23 1.41 12.42
N LYS A 480 24.95 0.94 11.20
CA LYS A 480 25.81 -0.03 10.48
C LYS A 480 27.20 0.57 10.20
N PHE A 481 27.26 1.85 9.80
CA PHE A 481 28.52 2.58 9.59
C PHE A 481 29.31 2.78 10.89
N SER A 482 28.64 3.25 11.95
CA SER A 482 29.25 3.43 13.28
C SER A 482 29.83 2.12 13.84
N ARG A 483 29.12 0.99 13.65
CA ARG A 483 29.64 -0.34 14.04
C ARG A 483 30.91 -0.71 13.28
N MET A 484 31.02 -0.43 11.98
CA MET A 484 32.23 -0.72 11.21
C MET A 484 33.44 0.09 11.68
N GLN A 485 33.25 1.33 12.12
CA GLN A 485 34.33 2.19 12.64
C GLN A 485 34.85 1.77 14.02
N CYS A 486 34.06 1.04 14.83
CA CYS A 486 34.54 0.51 16.11
C CYS A 486 35.35 -0.80 16.00
N PHE A 487 35.48 -1.38 14.81
CA PHE A 487 36.29 -2.58 14.56
C PHE A 487 37.62 -2.28 13.83
N THR A 488 37.99 -1.01 13.72
CA THR A 488 39.27 -0.51 13.20
C THR A 488 39.96 0.35 14.23
#